data_AF-A0A7J2JFY2-F1
#
_entry.id   AF-A0A7J2JFY2-F1
#
_cell.length_a   1.000
_cell.length_b   1.000
_cell.length_c   1.000
_cell.angle_alpha   90.00
_cell.angle_beta   90.00
_cell.angle_gamma   90.00
#
_symmetry.space_group_name_H-M   'P 1'
#
loop_
_entity.id
_entity.type
_entity.pdbx_description
1 polymer ?
#
loop_
_entity_poly.entity_id
_entity_poly.type
_entity_poly.pdbx_seq_one_letter_code
_entity_poly.pdbx_strand_id
1 'polypeptide(L)' 'EIVEALALSGRYDVVVCGHTHQFECTKLSSGLIVNPGECCGYLTGDATIALLEVPSLKVEFIKLK' A
#
# COMPACT_ATOMS: atom_id res chain seq x y z
N GLU A 1 1.56 -7.54 12.10
CA GLU A 1 1.79 -6.96 13.44
C GLU A 1 2.42 -5.56 13.42
N ILE A 2 3.67 -5.34 12.96
CA ILE A 2 4.29 -3.99 13.03
C ILE A 2 3.60 -2.96 12.13
N VAL A 3 3.28 -3.30 10.87
CA VAL A 3 2.66 -2.36 9.91
C VAL A 3 1.33 -1.83 10.42
N GLU A 4 0.49 -2.74 10.90
CA GLU A 4 -0.82 -2.40 11.47
C GLU A 4 -0.69 -1.57 12.75
N ALA A 5 0.25 -1.92 13.65
CA ALA A 5 0.51 -1.12 14.85
C ALA A 5 0.97 0.30 14.52
N LEU A 6 1.79 0.48 13.47
CA LEU A 6 2.22 1.81 13.01
C LEU A 6 1.04 2.62 12.46
N ALA A 7 0.19 2.00 11.64
CA ALA A 7 -1.00 2.66 11.08
C ALA A 7 -2.03 3.00 12.17
N LEU A 8 -2.17 2.16 13.19
CA LEU A 8 -3.07 2.41 14.32
C LEU A 8 -2.53 3.43 15.33
N SER A 9 -1.22 3.68 15.34
CA SER A 9 -0.57 4.56 16.32
C SER A 9 -1.02 6.03 16.28
N GLY A 10 -1.65 6.46 15.18
CA GLY A 10 -2.05 7.85 14.94
C GLY A 10 -0.87 8.80 14.72
N ARG A 11 0.35 8.27 14.56
CA ARG A 11 1.56 9.07 14.29
C ARG A 11 1.83 9.28 12.80
N TYR A 12 1.16 8.51 11.94
CA TYR A 12 1.35 8.52 10.50
C TYR A 12 0.00 8.44 9.81
N ASP A 13 -0.25 9.32 8.86
CA ASP A 13 -1.46 9.26 8.02
C ASP A 13 -1.40 8.08 7.04
N VAL A 14 -0.20 7.70 6.60
CA VAL A 14 0.04 6.61 5.66
C VAL A 14 1.27 5.78 6.07
N VAL A 15 1.16 4.45 5.97
CA VAL A 15 2.24 3.48 6.16
C VAL A 15 2.40 2.68 4.87
N VAL A 16 3.56 2.81 4.21
CA VAL A 16 3.88 2.05 2.99
C VAL A 16 4.70 0.81 3.36
N CYS A 17 4.29 -0.36 2.88
CA CYS A 17 5.00 -1.62 3.10
C CYS A 17 5.15 -2.41 1.78
N GLY A 18 5.95 -3.47 1.81
CA GLY A 18 6.17 -4.36 0.67
C GLY A 18 6.34 -5.80 1.14
N HIS A 19 7.33 -6.51 0.59
CA HIS A 19 7.74 -7.87 0.97
C HIS A 19 6.75 -9.01 0.64
N THR A 20 5.44 -8.80 0.67
CA THR A 20 4.45 -9.85 0.35
C THR A 20 4.17 -10.01 -1.14
N HIS A 21 4.63 -9.07 -1.97
CA HIS A 21 4.37 -8.98 -3.42
C HIS A 21 2.89 -8.79 -3.80
N GLN A 22 1.97 -8.78 -2.84
CA GLN A 22 0.54 -8.53 -3.04
C GLN A 22 0.25 -7.03 -2.98
N PHE A 23 -0.44 -6.49 -3.98
CA PHE A 23 -0.92 -5.11 -3.89
C PHE A 23 -2.12 -5.05 -2.95
N GLU A 24 -2.11 -4.11 -2.01
CA GLU A 24 -3.14 -3.98 -0.98
C GLU A 24 -3.26 -2.52 -0.53
N CYS A 25 -4.49 -2.07 -0.30
CA CYS A 25 -4.77 -0.80 0.33
C CYS A 25 -5.81 -1.01 1.44
N THR A 26 -5.42 -0.79 2.68
CA THR A 26 -6.27 -1.04 3.84
C THR A 26 -6.38 0.24 4.67
N LYS A 27 -7.60 0.79 4.74
CA LYS A 27 -7.89 1.97 5.54
C LYS A 27 -8.30 1.55 6.95
N LEU A 28 -7.55 2.02 7.93
CA LEU A 28 -7.85 1.83 9.35
C LEU A 28 -8.42 3.13 9.96
N SER A 29 -8.79 3.07 11.23
CA SER A 29 -9.38 4.21 11.94
C SER A 29 -8.48 5.43 12.01
N SER A 30 -7.15 5.25 12.07
CA SER A 30 -6.17 6.32 12.29
C SER A 30 -5.07 6.41 11.23
N GLY A 31 -5.11 5.60 10.17
CA GLY A 31 -4.10 5.63 9.11
C GLY A 31 -4.44 4.74 7.92
N LEU A 32 -3.69 4.89 6.84
CA LEU A 32 -3.80 4.12 5.61
C LEU A 32 -2.59 3.21 5.44
N ILE A 33 -2.79 1.91 5.20
CA ILE A 33 -1.73 0.98 4.82
C ILE A 33 -1.75 0.82 3.31
N VAL A 34 -0.58 0.95 2.66
CA VAL A 34 -0.42 0.74 1.22
C VAL A 34 0.73 -0.21 0.95
N ASN A 35 0.44 -1.30 0.25
CA ASN A 35 1.42 -2.16 -0.39
C ASN A 35 1.25 -2.05 -1.91
N PRO A 36 2.25 -1.58 -2.66
CA PRO A 36 2.13 -1.43 -4.12
C PRO A 36 2.13 -2.77 -4.86
N GLY A 37 2.43 -3.88 -4.17
CA GLY A 37 2.64 -5.18 -4.79
C GLY A 37 4.05 -5.32 -5.33
N GLU A 38 4.21 -6.07 -6.42
CA GLU A 38 5.49 -6.26 -7.08
C GLU A 38 5.54 -5.59 -8.45
N CYS A 39 6.61 -4.84 -8.70
CA CYS A 39 6.81 -4.23 -10.02
C CYS A 39 7.21 -5.27 -11.09
N CYS A 40 7.85 -6.38 -10.70
CA CYS A 40 8.31 -7.39 -11.65
C CYS A 40 7.21 -8.34 -12.16
N GLY A 41 6.16 -8.58 -11.36
CA GLY A 41 5.08 -9.53 -11.66
C GLY A 41 5.52 -11.00 -11.69
N TYR A 42 6.59 -11.39 -11.00
CA TYR A 42 7.11 -12.76 -11.05
C TYR A 42 6.39 -13.76 -10.16
N LEU A 43 5.87 -13.32 -9.01
CA LEU A 43 5.23 -14.21 -8.02
C LEU A 43 3.72 -14.22 -8.15
N THR A 44 3.11 -13.06 -8.42
CA THR A 44 1.66 -12.88 -8.56
C THR A 44 1.20 -12.89 -10.01
N GLY A 45 2.12 -12.66 -10.96
CA GLY A 45 1.79 -12.43 -12.37
C GLY A 45 1.37 -10.98 -12.66
N ASP A 46 1.16 -10.16 -11.63
CA ASP A 46 0.65 -8.80 -11.74
C ASP A 46 1.76 -7.78 -11.42
N ALA A 47 2.36 -7.21 -12.47
CA ALA A 47 3.30 -6.10 -12.35
C ALA A 47 2.55 -4.82 -11.98
N THR A 48 2.65 -4.37 -10.73
CA THR A 48 1.82 -3.31 -10.15
C THR A 48 2.64 -2.21 -9.44
N ILE A 49 2.11 -0.98 -9.46
CA ILE A 49 2.55 0.16 -8.64
C ILE A 49 1.34 0.86 -8.02
N ALA A 50 1.55 1.66 -6.97
CA ALA A 50 0.52 2.49 -6.34
C ALA A 50 0.82 3.99 -6.50
N LEU A 51 -0.16 4.77 -6.96
CA LEU A 51 -0.16 6.22 -6.91
C LEU A 51 -1.01 6.69 -5.73
N LEU A 52 -0.41 7.44 -4.81
CA LEU A 52 -1.10 8.10 -3.70
C LEU A 52 -1.27 9.58 -4.03
N GLU A 53 -2.52 10.04 -4.09
CA GLU A 53 -2.85 11.45 -4.25
C GLU A 53 -2.85 12.15 -2.87
N VAL A 54 -2.23 13.33 -2.80
CA VAL A 54 -2.19 14.17 -1.61
C VAL A 54 -2.84 15.51 -1.95
N PRO A 55 -3.74 16.06 -1.11
CA PRO A 55 -4.04 15.64 0.27
C PRO A 55 -5.19 14.62 0.41
N SER A 56 -5.82 14.15 -0.66
CA SER A 56 -7.02 13.29 -0.60
C SER A 56 -6.76 11.91 0.01
N LEU A 57 -5.51 11.46 0.01
CA LEU A 57 -5.06 10.11 0.37
C LEU A 57 -5.76 9.01 -0.42
N LYS A 58 -6.17 9.31 -1.66
CA LYS A 58 -6.72 8.32 -2.57
C LYS A 58 -5.58 7.52 -3.20
N VAL A 59 -5.73 6.20 -3.23
CA VAL A 59 -4.74 5.29 -3.84
C VAL A 59 -5.32 4.71 -5.12
N GLU A 60 -4.53 4.76 -6.19
CA GLU A 60 -4.80 4.09 -7.47
C GLU A 60 -3.70 3.06 -7.73
N PHE A 61 -4.08 1.83 -8.06
CA PHE A 61 -3.15 0.79 -8.49
C PHE A 61 -3.06 0.76 -10.01
N ILE A 62 -1.84 0.82 -10.54
CA ILE A 62 -1.57 0.77 -11.98
C ILE A 62 -0.88 -0.55 -12.30
N LYS A 63 -1.43 -1.28 -13.27
CA LYS A 63 -0.76 -2.41 -13.90
C LYS A 63 0.21 -1.91 -14.98
N LEU A 64 1.43 -2.44 -14.98
CA LEU A 64 2.50 -2.04 -15.89
C LEU A 64 2.56 -2.88 -17.17
N LYS A 65 1.81 -3.99 -17.22
CA LYS A 65 1.71 -4.93 -18.33
C LYS A 65 0.29 -5.42 -18.48
#